data_AF-A0A101WQA5-F1
#
_entry.id   AF-A0A101WQA5-F1
#
_cell.length_a   1.000
_cell.length_b   1.000
_cell.length_c   1.000
_cell.angle_alpha   90.00
_cell.angle_beta   90.00
_cell.angle_gamma   90.00
#
_symmetry.space_group_name_H-M   'P 1'
#
loop_
_entity.id
_entity.type
_entity.pdbx_description
1 polymer ?
#
loop_
_entity_poly.entity_id
_entity_poly.type
_entity_poly.pdbx_seq_one_letter_code
_entity_poly.pdbx_strand_id
1 'polypeptide(L)'
;MYNIGVYLSYGLMTCIFLLIGLLLINKLFKKKFIRSIIDILLYFAALILLCFFIYMFIYLFLTSVIIVFTLFKFVLVKFFDISELTNYLSLTFTLMLFIYIPEKIGYWILYLIEKVRKSDLNLANRYLIIVKALRLKLFIYFVSFLLVLVSSMETFSGRAIVHNSLWLLFKPVILQSVVTVITFDRFLKLAITEWNNIKLDISKVKDLFLSLFSNKNKDIST
;
A
#
# COMPACT_ATOMS: atom_id res chain seq x y z
N MET A 1 6.96 -17.41 14.43
CA MET A 1 6.90 -16.80 13.07
C MET A 1 8.18 -16.99 12.24
N TYR A 2 9.37 -17.20 12.84
CA TYR A 2 10.64 -17.35 12.09
C TYR A 2 10.68 -18.54 11.11
N ASN A 3 10.10 -19.69 11.48
CA ASN A 3 10.22 -20.90 10.64
C ASN A 3 9.47 -20.80 9.30
N ILE A 4 8.33 -20.09 9.24
CA ILE A 4 7.51 -20.00 8.02
C ILE A 4 8.24 -19.23 6.93
N GLY A 5 8.91 -18.12 7.26
CA GLY A 5 9.70 -17.33 6.30
C GLY A 5 10.87 -18.13 5.74
N VAL A 6 11.51 -18.97 6.57
CA VAL A 6 12.59 -19.85 6.16
C VAL A 6 12.09 -20.93 5.19
N TYR A 7 11.00 -21.63 5.52
CA TYR A 7 10.40 -22.63 4.61
C TYR A 7 9.92 -22.02 3.29
N LEU A 8 9.38 -20.80 3.33
CA LEU A 8 8.99 -20.05 2.13
C LEU A 8 10.18 -19.73 1.22
N SER A 9 11.30 -19.28 1.81
CA SER A 9 12.53 -18.99 1.05
C SER A 9 13.13 -20.24 0.41
N TYR A 10 13.14 -21.37 1.13
CA TYR A 10 13.58 -22.66 0.58
C TYR A 10 12.64 -23.15 -0.53
N GLY A 11 11.31 -23.00 -0.36
CA GLY A 11 10.33 -23.36 -1.38
C GLY A 11 10.48 -22.54 -2.68
N LEU A 12 10.82 -21.26 -2.57
CA LEU A 12 11.13 -20.40 -3.72
C LEU A 12 12.38 -20.86 -4.45
N MET A 13 13.46 -21.12 -3.69
CA MET A 13 14.71 -21.63 -4.23
C MET A 13 14.50 -22.95 -4.98
N THR A 14 13.78 -23.92 -4.38
CA THR A 14 13.52 -25.21 -5.03
C THR A 14 12.70 -25.08 -6.31
N CYS A 15 11.68 -24.21 -6.33
CA CYS A 15 10.90 -23.94 -7.55
C CYS A 15 11.76 -23.31 -8.65
N ILE A 16 12.64 -22.36 -8.31
CA ILE A 16 13.56 -21.73 -9.27
C ILE A 16 14.54 -22.76 -9.83
N PHE A 17 15.14 -23.60 -8.98
CA PHE A 17 16.04 -24.66 -9.42
C PHE A 17 15.34 -25.68 -10.32
N LEU A 18 14.10 -26.06 -10.01
CA LEU A 18 13.28 -26.92 -10.88
C LEU A 18 13.02 -26.29 -12.25
N LEU A 19 12.70 -24.99 -12.29
CA LEU A 19 12.41 -24.26 -13.52
C LEU A 19 13.67 -24.13 -14.40
N ILE A 20 14.82 -23.83 -13.79
CA ILE A 20 16.12 -23.81 -14.48
C ILE A 20 16.45 -25.21 -15.01
N GLY A 21 16.26 -26.25 -14.20
CA GLY A 21 16.47 -27.64 -14.60
C GLY A 21 15.62 -28.04 -15.81
N LEU A 22 14.31 -27.73 -15.78
CA LEU A 22 13.39 -28.00 -16.87
C LEU A 22 13.76 -27.23 -18.15
N LEU A 23 14.19 -25.97 -18.04
CA LEU A 23 14.66 -25.17 -19.18
C LEU A 23 15.93 -25.74 -19.82
N LEU A 24 16.87 -26.23 -19.01
CA LEU A 24 18.08 -26.89 -19.50
C LEU A 24 17.76 -28.22 -20.19
N ILE A 25 16.89 -29.04 -19.59
CA ILE A 25 16.41 -30.30 -20.18
C ILE A 25 15.71 -30.02 -21.52
N ASN A 26 14.86 -29.00 -21.59
CA ASN A 26 14.15 -28.62 -22.83
C ASN A 26 15.13 -28.29 -23.99
N LYS A 27 16.28 -27.66 -23.68
CA LYS A 27 17.32 -27.36 -24.67
C LYS A 27 18.07 -28.60 -25.17
N LEU A 28 18.15 -29.66 -24.36
CA LEU A 28 18.91 -30.88 -24.68
C LEU A 28 18.11 -31.85 -25.57
N PHE A 29 16.78 -31.87 -25.48
CA PHE A 29 15.94 -32.81 -26.22
C PHE A 29 15.47 -32.27 -27.58
N LYS A 30 15.88 -32.91 -28.68
CA LYS A 30 15.45 -32.55 -30.06
C LYS A 30 14.14 -33.22 -30.52
N LYS A 31 13.64 -34.24 -29.82
CA LYS A 31 12.40 -34.96 -30.21
C LYS A 31 11.16 -34.11 -29.92
N LYS A 32 10.34 -33.82 -30.96
CA LYS A 32 9.12 -32.98 -30.87
C LYS A 32 8.15 -33.38 -29.75
N PHE A 33 7.88 -34.68 -29.58
CA PHE A 33 6.92 -35.15 -28.57
C PHE A 33 7.38 -34.90 -27.12
N ILE A 34 8.65 -35.21 -26.83
CA ILE A 34 9.26 -34.96 -25.51
C ILE A 34 9.31 -33.46 -25.22
N ARG A 35 9.64 -32.65 -26.24
CA ARG A 35 9.67 -31.20 -26.14
C ARG A 35 8.31 -30.62 -25.76
N SER A 36 7.22 -31.06 -26.39
CA SER A 36 5.85 -30.62 -26.04
C SER A 36 5.47 -30.98 -24.60
N ILE A 37 5.85 -32.16 -24.09
CA ILE A 37 5.59 -32.53 -22.69
C ILE A 37 6.36 -31.62 -21.73
N ILE A 38 7.63 -31.32 -22.04
CA ILE A 38 8.45 -30.41 -21.23
C ILE A 38 7.91 -28.98 -21.27
N ASP A 39 7.42 -28.50 -22.41
CA ASP A 39 6.81 -27.17 -22.54
C ASP A 39 5.53 -27.05 -21.70
N ILE A 40 4.70 -28.09 -21.65
CA ILE A 40 3.52 -28.14 -20.76
C ILE A 40 3.95 -28.12 -19.29
N LEU A 41 4.97 -28.92 -18.92
CA LEU A 41 5.52 -28.93 -17.55
C LEU A 41 6.09 -27.56 -17.16
N LEU A 42 6.78 -26.87 -18.08
CA LEU A 42 7.29 -25.51 -17.87
C LEU A 42 6.15 -24.51 -17.63
N TYR A 43 5.05 -24.62 -18.37
CA TYR A 43 3.86 -23.78 -18.13
C TYR A 43 3.26 -24.01 -16.74
N PHE A 44 3.09 -25.27 -16.32
CA PHE A 44 2.63 -25.58 -14.96
C PHE A 44 3.60 -25.08 -13.90
N ALA A 45 4.91 -25.26 -14.09
CA ALA A 45 5.93 -24.77 -13.16
C ALA A 45 5.89 -23.24 -13.04
N ALA A 46 5.72 -22.52 -14.15
CA ALA A 46 5.58 -21.07 -14.16
C ALA A 46 4.30 -20.61 -13.43
N LEU A 47 3.19 -21.32 -13.62
CA LEU A 47 1.93 -21.02 -12.92
C LEU A 47 2.03 -21.26 -11.41
N ILE A 48 2.66 -22.36 -10.99
CA ILE A 48 2.93 -22.64 -9.57
C ILE A 48 3.83 -21.55 -8.98
N LEU A 49 4.88 -21.14 -9.70
CA LEU A 49 5.77 -20.07 -9.28
C LEU A 49 5.03 -18.74 -9.16
N LEU A 50 4.12 -18.40 -10.08
CA LEU A 50 3.27 -17.22 -9.98
C LEU A 50 2.38 -17.27 -8.73
N CYS A 51 1.70 -18.39 -8.49
CA CYS A 51 0.89 -18.58 -7.27
C CYS A 51 1.75 -18.41 -6.01
N PHE A 52 2.97 -18.93 -6.01
CA PHE A 52 3.91 -18.79 -4.90
C PHE A 52 4.34 -17.34 -4.70
N PHE A 53 4.59 -16.59 -5.78
CA PHE A 53 4.88 -15.15 -5.73
C PHE A 53 3.71 -14.36 -5.13
N ILE A 54 2.48 -14.66 -5.54
CA ILE A 54 1.28 -14.02 -4.98
C ILE A 54 1.15 -14.33 -3.48
N TYR A 55 1.31 -15.58 -3.10
CA TYR A 55 1.28 -16.00 -1.70
C TYR A 55 2.36 -15.29 -0.87
N MET A 56 3.59 -15.24 -1.37
CA MET A 56 4.70 -14.52 -0.73
C MET A 56 4.43 -13.04 -0.59
N PHE A 57 3.88 -12.40 -1.63
CA PHE A 57 3.51 -11.01 -1.57
C PHE A 57 2.46 -10.74 -0.48
N ILE A 58 1.41 -11.57 -0.42
CA ILE A 58 0.37 -11.46 0.62
C ILE A 58 0.98 -11.68 2.02
N TYR A 59 1.84 -12.68 2.18
CA TYR A 59 2.50 -12.97 3.46
C TYR A 59 3.39 -11.80 3.92
N LEU A 60 4.24 -11.26 3.03
CA LEU A 60 5.09 -10.11 3.32
C LEU A 60 4.26 -8.87 3.64
N PHE A 61 3.19 -8.64 2.88
CA PHE A 61 2.26 -7.53 3.12
C PHE A 61 1.63 -7.64 4.52
N LEU A 62 1.03 -8.77 4.87
CA LEU A 62 0.43 -8.99 6.18
C LEU A 62 1.45 -8.85 7.32
N THR A 63 2.65 -9.41 7.14
CA THR A 63 3.73 -9.30 8.11
C THR A 63 4.14 -7.84 8.32
N SER A 64 4.26 -7.07 7.23
CA SER A 64 4.58 -5.65 7.31
C SER A 64 3.51 -4.85 8.06
N VAL A 65 2.22 -5.15 7.83
CA VAL A 65 1.09 -4.52 8.55
C VAL A 65 1.18 -4.79 10.05
N ILE A 66 1.45 -6.04 10.44
CA ILE A 66 1.58 -6.44 11.84
C ILE A 66 2.79 -5.77 12.50
N ILE A 67 3.93 -5.71 11.81
CA ILE A 67 5.13 -5.04 12.33
C ILE A 67 4.87 -3.55 12.55
N VAL A 68 4.30 -2.86 11.55
CA VAL A 68 4.00 -1.43 11.64
C VAL A 68 3.02 -1.16 12.79
N PHE A 69 1.96 -1.97 12.91
CA PHE A 69 1.04 -1.86 14.04
C PHE A 69 1.74 -2.04 15.39
N THR A 70 2.54 -3.10 15.52
CA THR A 70 3.22 -3.41 16.79
C THR A 70 4.20 -2.29 17.16
N LEU A 71 4.86 -1.71 16.16
CA LEU A 71 5.77 -0.57 16.34
C LEU A 71 5.01 0.67 16.81
N PHE A 72 3.90 1.03 16.16
CA PHE A 72 3.06 2.15 16.62
C PHE A 72 2.52 1.90 18.03
N LYS A 73 2.07 0.69 18.33
CA LYS A 73 1.61 0.30 19.67
C LYS A 73 2.71 0.48 20.70
N PHE A 74 3.91 -0.02 20.42
CA PHE A 74 5.06 0.12 21.32
C PHE A 74 5.40 1.59 21.61
N VAL A 75 5.33 2.45 20.59
CA VAL A 75 5.56 3.89 20.75
C VAL A 75 4.43 4.53 21.54
N LEU A 76 3.17 4.28 21.19
CA LEU A 76 2.00 4.93 21.76
C LEU A 76 1.70 4.51 23.20
N VAL A 77 2.03 3.27 23.60
CA VAL A 77 1.91 2.84 25.00
C VAL A 77 2.73 3.73 25.93
N LYS A 78 3.83 4.32 25.47
CA LYS A 78 4.63 5.25 26.28
C LYS A 78 3.94 6.60 26.53
N PHE A 79 2.93 6.95 25.74
CA PHE A 79 2.21 8.21 25.82
C PHE A 79 0.80 8.06 26.39
N PHE A 80 0.19 6.88 26.25
CA PHE A 80 -1.19 6.62 26.63
C PHE A 80 -1.30 5.32 27.43
N ASP A 81 -1.75 5.41 28.69
CA ASP A 81 -1.96 4.26 29.57
C ASP A 81 -3.25 3.47 29.26
N ILE A 82 -4.13 3.99 28.39
CA ILE A 82 -5.39 3.35 28.02
C ILE A 82 -5.15 2.38 26.86
N SER A 83 -5.23 1.08 27.12
CA SER A 83 -4.94 0.02 26.15
C SER A 83 -5.79 0.08 24.88
N GLU A 84 -7.08 0.40 25.02
CA GLU A 84 -8.03 0.53 23.93
C GLU A 84 -7.70 1.73 23.03
N LEU A 85 -7.40 2.89 23.63
CA LEU A 85 -6.99 4.09 22.90
C LEU A 85 -5.71 3.83 22.10
N THR A 86 -4.74 3.15 22.72
CA THR A 86 -3.48 2.82 22.08
C THR A 86 -3.68 1.84 20.91
N ASN A 87 -4.53 0.81 21.07
CA ASN A 87 -4.86 -0.10 19.96
C ASN A 87 -5.58 0.64 18.81
N TYR A 88 -6.52 1.53 19.13
CA TYR A 88 -7.24 2.36 18.16
C TYR A 88 -6.30 3.28 17.37
N LEU A 89 -5.45 4.06 18.05
CA LEU A 89 -4.51 4.97 17.41
C LEU A 89 -3.48 4.21 16.57
N SER A 90 -2.97 3.10 17.08
CA SER A 90 -1.99 2.27 16.36
C SER A 90 -2.56 1.69 15.09
N LEU A 91 -3.79 1.16 15.12
CA LEU A 91 -4.46 0.64 13.94
C LEU A 91 -4.79 1.76 12.95
N THR A 92 -5.26 2.91 13.44
CA THR A 92 -5.55 4.10 12.62
C THR A 92 -4.30 4.57 11.87
N PHE A 93 -3.17 4.74 12.57
CA PHE A 93 -1.90 5.13 11.93
C PHE A 93 -1.38 4.08 10.98
N THR A 94 -1.53 2.80 11.31
CA THR A 94 -1.16 1.70 10.41
C THR A 94 -1.95 1.80 9.10
N LEU A 95 -3.28 1.90 9.17
CA LEU A 95 -4.13 2.02 7.99
C LEU A 95 -3.80 3.29 7.18
N MET A 96 -3.60 4.44 7.82
CA MET A 96 -3.17 5.67 7.14
C MET A 96 -1.83 5.48 6.44
N LEU A 97 -0.87 4.83 7.10
CA LEU A 97 0.45 4.57 6.53
C LEU A 97 0.32 3.77 5.23
N PHE A 98 -0.41 2.65 5.26
CA PHE A 98 -0.59 1.81 4.07
C PHE A 98 -1.40 2.48 2.96
N ILE A 99 -2.28 3.45 3.28
CA ILE A 99 -3.03 4.21 2.27
C ILE A 99 -2.17 5.26 1.56
N TYR A 100 -1.37 6.02 2.31
CA TYR A 100 -0.71 7.23 1.78
C TYR A 100 0.78 7.07 1.48
N ILE A 101 1.46 6.13 2.13
CA ILE A 101 2.91 6.00 2.05
C ILE A 101 3.41 5.24 0.80
N PRO A 102 2.79 4.12 0.36
CA PRO A 102 3.33 3.32 -0.75
C PRO A 102 3.59 4.14 -2.02
N GLU A 103 2.66 5.02 -2.39
CA GLU A 103 2.79 5.86 -3.59
C GLU A 103 3.99 6.82 -3.49
N LYS A 104 4.16 7.48 -2.34
CA LYS A 104 5.23 8.47 -2.15
C LYS A 104 6.59 7.81 -1.97
N ILE A 105 6.72 6.83 -1.06
CA ILE A 105 8.03 6.23 -0.76
C ILE A 105 8.60 5.52 -1.98
N GLY A 106 7.79 4.74 -2.71
CA GLY A 106 8.30 4.03 -3.89
C GLY A 106 8.74 4.99 -5.00
N TYR A 107 8.01 6.10 -5.20
CA TYR A 107 8.43 7.16 -6.12
C TYR A 107 9.78 7.76 -5.71
N TRP A 108 9.93 8.16 -4.44
CA TRP A 108 11.18 8.78 -3.96
C TRP A 108 12.37 7.84 -4.04
N ILE A 109 12.20 6.55 -3.69
CA ILE A 109 13.27 5.54 -3.79
C ILE A 109 13.72 5.40 -5.25
N LEU A 110 12.77 5.23 -6.18
CA LEU A 110 13.11 5.06 -7.60
C LEU A 110 13.71 6.33 -8.21
N TYR A 111 13.19 7.49 -7.84
CA TYR A 111 13.74 8.78 -8.25
C TYR A 111 15.18 8.98 -7.77
N LEU A 112 15.49 8.59 -6.53
CA LEU A 112 16.86 8.61 -6.02
C LEU A 112 17.76 7.65 -6.80
N ILE A 113 17.28 6.43 -7.11
CA ILE A 113 18.04 5.45 -7.90
C ILE A 113 18.33 5.99 -9.31
N GLU A 114 17.36 6.60 -9.97
CA GLU A 114 17.54 7.24 -11.27
C GLU A 114 18.59 8.35 -11.21
N LYS A 115 18.50 9.22 -10.20
CA LYS A 115 19.40 10.35 -10.00
C LYS A 115 20.83 9.90 -9.74
N VAL A 116 21.01 8.85 -8.93
CA VAL A 116 22.33 8.26 -8.63
C VAL A 116 22.91 7.57 -9.86
N ARG A 117 22.09 6.84 -10.63
CA ARG A 117 22.54 6.06 -11.79
C ARG A 117 22.68 6.90 -13.08
N LYS A 118 22.27 8.18 -13.06
CA LYS A 118 22.16 9.05 -14.25
C LYS A 118 21.43 8.35 -15.40
N SER A 119 20.37 7.63 -15.05
CA SER A 119 19.62 6.81 -15.99
C SER A 119 18.48 7.61 -16.59
N ASP A 120 18.39 7.67 -17.92
CA ASP A 120 17.24 8.27 -18.63
C ASP A 120 15.96 7.41 -18.57
N LEU A 121 16.05 6.20 -17.98
CA LEU A 121 14.87 5.37 -17.77
C LEU A 121 13.98 6.02 -16.72
N ASN A 122 12.83 6.52 -17.16
CA ASN A 122 11.78 7.17 -16.36
C ASN A 122 10.98 6.15 -15.51
N LEU A 123 11.68 5.32 -14.73
CA LEU A 123 11.21 4.30 -13.81
C LEU A 123 10.28 4.85 -12.71
N ALA A 124 10.55 6.02 -12.14
CA ALA A 124 9.76 6.64 -11.07
C ALA A 124 8.35 7.00 -11.56
N ASN A 125 8.25 7.56 -12.77
CA ASN A 125 6.95 7.83 -13.41
C ASN A 125 6.22 6.54 -13.81
N ARG A 126 6.94 5.54 -14.34
CA ARG A 126 6.35 4.23 -14.66
C ARG A 126 5.81 3.53 -13.40
N TYR A 127 6.52 3.63 -12.28
CA TYR A 127 6.07 3.11 -10.99
C TYR A 127 4.80 3.80 -10.51
N LEU A 128 4.73 5.14 -10.57
CA LEU A 128 3.52 5.88 -10.21
C LEU A 128 2.31 5.43 -11.04
N ILE A 129 2.49 5.18 -12.34
CA ILE A 129 1.42 4.67 -13.21
C ILE A 129 0.94 3.30 -12.70
N ILE A 130 1.86 2.38 -12.40
CA ILE A 130 1.52 1.03 -11.91
C ILE A 130 0.80 1.10 -10.56
N VAL A 131 1.32 1.87 -9.60
CA VAL A 131 0.72 1.99 -8.26
C VAL A 131 -0.67 2.61 -8.34
N LYS A 132 -0.86 3.64 -9.18
CA LYS A 132 -2.17 4.25 -9.41
C LYS A 132 -3.15 3.28 -10.08
N ALA A 133 -2.68 2.44 -11.01
CA ALA A 133 -3.50 1.42 -11.66
C ALA A 133 -3.97 0.33 -10.68
N LEU A 134 -3.11 -0.08 -9.75
CA LEU A 134 -3.45 -1.06 -8.71
C LEU A 134 -4.51 -0.57 -7.72
N ARG A 135 -4.68 0.76 -7.60
CA ARG A 135 -5.67 1.38 -6.70
C ARG A 135 -5.59 0.81 -5.27
N LEU A 136 -4.38 0.67 -4.73
CA LEU A 136 -4.11 0.07 -3.40
C LEU A 136 -5.02 0.60 -2.29
N LYS A 137 -5.33 1.90 -2.31
CA LYS A 137 -6.27 2.53 -1.38
C LYS A 137 -7.67 1.91 -1.39
N LEU A 138 -8.23 1.63 -2.57
CA LEU A 138 -9.53 0.96 -2.68
C LEU A 138 -9.46 -0.47 -2.15
N PHE A 139 -8.36 -1.17 -2.40
CA PHE A 139 -8.15 -2.51 -1.85
C PHE A 139 -8.09 -2.48 -0.31
N ILE A 140 -7.36 -1.54 0.29
CA ILE A 140 -7.28 -1.40 1.75
C ILE A 140 -8.66 -1.06 2.33
N TYR A 141 -9.45 -0.20 1.68
CA TYR A 141 -10.82 0.08 2.12
C TYR A 141 -11.73 -1.13 2.03
N PHE A 142 -11.63 -1.90 0.95
CA PHE A 142 -12.42 -3.12 0.79
C PHE A 142 -12.07 -4.17 1.86
N VAL A 143 -10.78 -4.41 2.10
CA VAL A 143 -10.33 -5.32 3.18
C VAL A 143 -10.79 -4.81 4.54
N SER A 144 -10.64 -3.51 4.80
CA SER A 144 -11.09 -2.88 6.04
C SER A 144 -12.60 -3.04 6.26
N PHE A 145 -13.40 -2.87 5.20
CA PHE A 145 -14.84 -3.11 5.22
C PHE A 145 -15.17 -4.57 5.54
N LEU A 146 -14.48 -5.54 4.93
CA LEU A 146 -14.67 -6.96 5.24
C LEU A 146 -14.33 -7.29 6.70
N LEU A 147 -13.26 -6.68 7.25
CA LEU A 147 -12.93 -6.86 8.66
C LEU A 147 -14.02 -6.29 9.57
N VAL A 148 -14.55 -5.10 9.28
CA VAL A 148 -15.69 -4.54 10.01
C VAL A 148 -16.91 -5.46 9.92
N LEU A 149 -17.22 -5.98 8.73
CA LEU A 149 -18.32 -6.91 8.52
C LEU A 149 -18.17 -8.17 9.38
N VAL A 150 -16.99 -8.82 9.35
CA VAL A 150 -16.71 -10.00 10.16
C VAL A 150 -16.84 -9.67 11.65
N SER A 151 -16.29 -8.55 12.10
CA SER A 151 -16.43 -8.10 13.48
C SER A 151 -17.90 -7.91 13.88
N SER A 152 -18.72 -7.31 13.03
CA SER A 152 -20.15 -7.13 13.27
C SER A 152 -20.87 -8.48 13.34
N MET A 153 -20.58 -9.42 12.44
CA MET A 153 -21.18 -10.77 12.47
C MET A 153 -20.82 -11.53 13.76
N GLU A 154 -19.58 -11.43 14.23
CA GLU A 154 -19.16 -12.02 15.51
C GLU A 154 -19.88 -11.39 16.71
N THR A 155 -20.09 -10.07 16.68
CA THR A 155 -20.83 -9.37 17.74
C THR A 155 -22.30 -9.80 17.77
N PHE A 156 -22.96 -9.89 16.61
CA PHE A 156 -24.36 -10.32 16.53
C PHE A 156 -24.55 -11.79 16.89
N SER A 157 -23.64 -12.67 16.46
CA SER A 157 -23.73 -14.11 16.76
C SER A 157 -23.32 -14.47 18.19
N GLY A 158 -22.65 -13.56 18.90
CA GLY A 158 -22.05 -13.83 20.22
C GLY A 158 -20.93 -14.86 20.18
N ARG A 159 -20.46 -15.28 18.99
CA ARG A 159 -19.42 -16.28 18.79
C ARG A 159 -18.27 -15.67 18.01
N ALA A 160 -17.04 -15.89 18.47
CA ALA A 160 -15.88 -15.55 17.68
C ALA A 160 -15.75 -16.53 16.50
N ILE A 161 -15.59 -16.01 15.29
CA ILE A 161 -15.34 -16.77 14.07
C ILE A 161 -13.83 -16.93 13.89
N VAL A 162 -13.07 -15.89 14.24
CA VAL A 162 -11.61 -15.85 14.16
C VAL A 162 -11.02 -15.90 15.58
N HIS A 163 -10.27 -16.95 15.89
CA HIS A 163 -9.65 -17.14 17.22
C HIS A 163 -8.18 -16.72 17.26
N ASN A 164 -7.83 -15.64 16.55
CA ASN A 164 -6.46 -15.15 16.50
C ASN A 164 -6.24 -14.04 17.55
N SER A 165 -5.11 -14.07 18.27
CA SER A 165 -4.80 -13.09 19.32
C SER A 165 -4.71 -11.65 18.80
N LEU A 166 -4.17 -11.44 17.59
CA LEU A 166 -4.17 -10.12 16.96
C LEU A 166 -5.58 -9.68 16.60
N TRP A 167 -6.40 -10.58 16.04
CA TRP A 167 -7.79 -10.27 15.73
C TRP A 167 -8.55 -9.80 16.96
N LEU A 168 -8.42 -10.50 18.09
CA LEU A 168 -9.07 -10.12 19.35
C LEU A 168 -8.62 -8.76 19.88
N LEU A 169 -7.37 -8.35 19.59
CA LEU A 169 -6.84 -7.03 19.96
C LEU A 169 -7.43 -5.88 19.12
N PHE A 170 -7.65 -6.10 17.82
CA PHE A 170 -8.14 -5.08 16.90
C PHE A 170 -9.65 -5.02 16.80
N LYS A 171 -10.32 -6.17 16.94
CA LYS A 171 -11.76 -6.34 16.84
C LYS A 171 -12.56 -5.23 17.54
N PRO A 172 -12.29 -4.86 18.82
CA PRO A 172 -13.12 -3.86 19.50
C PRO A 172 -12.96 -2.44 18.91
N VAL A 173 -11.87 -2.16 18.20
CA VAL A 173 -11.52 -0.81 17.70
C VAL A 173 -11.52 -0.70 16.17
N ILE A 174 -11.78 -1.80 15.45
CA ILE A 174 -11.68 -1.86 13.98
C ILE A 174 -12.67 -0.89 13.32
N LEU A 175 -13.91 -0.83 13.81
CA LEU A 175 -14.94 0.03 13.26
C LEU A 175 -14.53 1.51 13.40
N GLN A 176 -14.18 1.93 14.60
CA GLN A 176 -13.79 3.31 14.88
C GLN A 176 -12.55 3.69 14.07
N SER A 177 -11.54 2.81 14.01
CA SER A 177 -10.31 3.06 13.27
C SER A 177 -10.58 3.23 11.77
N VAL A 178 -11.39 2.36 11.17
CA VAL A 178 -11.73 2.43 9.74
C VAL A 178 -12.55 3.69 9.43
N VAL A 179 -13.54 4.02 10.27
CA VAL A 179 -14.35 5.23 10.10
C VAL A 179 -13.48 6.49 10.20
N THR A 180 -12.57 6.55 11.16
CA THR A 180 -11.62 7.67 11.30
C THR A 180 -10.74 7.82 10.07
N VAL A 181 -10.19 6.72 9.54
CA VAL A 181 -9.35 6.75 8.34
C VAL A 181 -10.11 7.24 7.11
N ILE A 182 -11.36 6.79 6.92
CA ILE A 182 -12.22 7.25 5.82
C ILE A 182 -12.58 8.73 5.98
N THR A 183 -12.91 9.14 7.20
CA THR A 183 -13.26 10.53 7.52
C THR A 183 -12.07 11.46 7.28
N PHE A 184 -10.89 11.05 7.73
CA PHE A 184 -9.64 11.76 7.48
C PHE A 184 -9.32 11.89 5.99
N ASP A 185 -9.55 10.83 5.19
CA ASP A 185 -9.38 10.92 3.73
C ASP A 185 -10.32 11.95 3.10
N ARG A 186 -11.60 11.94 3.47
CA ARG A 186 -12.57 12.90 2.96
C ARG A 186 -12.19 14.33 3.37
N PHE A 187 -11.80 14.52 4.62
CA PHE A 187 -11.33 15.79 5.11
C PHE A 187 -10.08 16.28 4.35
N LEU A 188 -9.10 15.41 4.11
CA LEU A 188 -7.87 15.78 3.41
C LEU A 188 -8.14 16.20 1.95
N LYS A 189 -9.06 15.52 1.26
CA LYS A 189 -9.49 15.93 -0.09
C LYS A 189 -10.18 17.28 -0.10
N LEU A 190 -11.08 17.51 0.86
CA LEU A 190 -11.77 18.79 1.01
C LEU A 190 -10.75 19.90 1.30
N ALA A 191 -9.85 19.69 2.26
CA ALA A 191 -8.83 20.65 2.65
C ALA A 191 -7.90 21.03 1.49
N ILE A 192 -7.47 20.08 0.66
CA ILE A 192 -6.66 20.37 -0.53
C ILE A 192 -7.44 21.22 -1.54
N THR A 193 -8.71 20.92 -1.74
CA THR A 193 -9.57 21.66 -2.68
C THR A 193 -9.77 23.09 -2.21
N GLU A 194 -10.13 23.28 -0.94
CA GLU A 194 -10.29 24.60 -0.32
C GLU A 194 -8.98 25.40 -0.34
N TRP A 195 -7.84 24.75 -0.04
CA TRP A 195 -6.54 25.41 -0.11
C TRP A 195 -6.21 25.94 -1.51
N ASN A 196 -6.53 25.17 -2.55
CA ASN A 196 -6.33 25.61 -3.94
C ASN A 196 -7.25 26.79 -4.29
N ASN A 197 -8.50 26.78 -3.82
CA ASN A 197 -9.43 27.90 -4.02
C ASN A 197 -8.93 29.16 -3.33
N ILE A 198 -8.49 29.05 -2.06
CA ILE A 198 -7.89 30.17 -1.30
C ILE A 198 -6.69 30.74 -2.04
N LYS A 199 -5.81 29.89 -2.59
CA LYS A 199 -4.65 30.32 -3.36
C LYS A 199 -5.04 31.13 -4.61
N LEU A 200 -6.08 30.70 -5.32
CA LEU A 200 -6.61 31.41 -6.48
C LEU A 200 -7.21 32.76 -6.09
N ASP A 201 -7.97 32.81 -5.00
CA ASP A 201 -8.59 34.05 -4.55
C ASP A 201 -7.56 35.05 -4.02
N ILE A 202 -6.50 34.60 -3.35
CA ILE A 202 -5.35 35.44 -3.01
C ILE A 202 -4.71 36.04 -4.26
N SER A 203 -4.57 35.26 -5.34
CA SER A 203 -4.04 35.76 -6.62
C SER A 203 -4.94 36.86 -7.20
N LYS A 204 -6.26 36.65 -7.22
CA LYS A 204 -7.22 37.66 -7.72
C LYS A 204 -7.17 38.94 -6.89
N VAL A 205 -7.10 38.82 -5.56
CA VAL A 205 -6.97 39.99 -4.66
C VAL A 205 -5.68 40.74 -4.96
N LYS A 206 -4.56 40.03 -5.13
CA LYS A 206 -3.28 40.64 -5.53
C LYS A 206 -3.39 41.40 -6.85
N ASP A 207 -4.01 40.80 -7.86
CA ASP A 207 -4.19 41.43 -9.18
C ASP A 207 -5.10 42.67 -9.12
N LEU A 208 -6.12 42.63 -8.26
CA LEU A 208 -7.01 43.76 -8.01
C LEU A 208 -6.28 44.91 -7.30
N PHE A 209 -5.44 44.62 -6.30
CA PHE A 209 -4.60 45.65 -5.69
C PHE A 209 -3.62 46.26 -6.70
N LEU A 210 -2.96 45.44 -7.52
CA LEU A 210 -2.03 45.92 -8.54
C LEU A 210 -2.72 46.82 -9.59
N SER A 211 -3.95 46.49 -10.00
CA SER A 211 -4.71 47.30 -10.95
C SER A 211 -5.15 48.64 -10.35
N LEU A 212 -5.56 48.67 -9.08
CA LEU A 212 -5.89 49.91 -8.36
C LEU A 212 -4.68 50.85 -8.25
N PHE A 213 -3.49 50.33 -7.94
CA PHE A 213 -2.27 51.14 -7.86
C PHE A 213 -1.76 51.59 -9.25
N SER A 214 -1.96 50.78 -10.29
CA SER A 214 -1.62 51.13 -11.67
C SER A 214 -2.49 52.28 -12.20
N ASN A 215 -3.81 52.24 -11.98
CA ASN A 215 -4.72 53.30 -12.41
C ASN A 215 -4.46 54.61 -11.67
N LYS A 216 -4.17 54.56 -10.37
CA LYS A 216 -3.83 55.76 -9.59
C LYS A 216 -2.60 56.49 -10.12
N ASN A 217 -1.62 55.76 -10.68
CA ASN A 217 -0.44 56.38 -11.29
C ASN A 217 -0.71 57.00 -12.67
N LYS A 218 -1.74 56.55 -13.40
CA LYS A 218 -2.14 57.14 -14.69
C LYS A 218 -2.88 58.48 -14.52
N ASP A 219 -3.72 58.58 -13.51
CA ASP A 219 -4.50 59.81 -13.25
C ASP A 219 -3.66 60.97 -12.66
N ILE A 220 -2.44 60.69 -12.20
CA ILE A 220 -1.50 61.72 -11.70
C ILE A 220 -0.64 62.30 -12.85
N SER A 221 -0.61 61.64 -14.00
CA SER A 221 0.22 62.02 -15.16
C SER A 221 -0.51 62.80 -16.27
N THR A 222 -1.77 63.17 -16.04
CA THR A 222 -2.59 64.06 -16.89
C THR A 222 -2.87 65.36 -16.17
#